data_AF-C9Y006-F1
#
_entry.id   AF-C9Y006-F1
#
_cell.length_a   1.000
_cell.length_b   1.000
_cell.length_c   1.000
_cell.angle_alpha   90.00
_cell.angle_beta   90.00
_cell.angle_gamma   90.00
#
_symmetry.space_group_name_H-M   'P 1'
#
loop_
_entity.id
_entity.type
_entity.pdbx_description
1 polymer ?
#
loop_
_entity_poly.entity_id
_entity_poly.type
_entity_poly.pdbx_seq_one_letter_code
_entity_poly.pdbx_strand_id
1 'polypeptide(L)'
;MSDSELLFVEREWETKSERKVGWSWRAIIGKKKKKIWRLALSILSEDQVCGMLFCTGSRHGINVNIRYLEGSPDNTHPLKSFILDIAIQSAEQYAESIHAKMVTIQNPIKDVVERYIDKGYEYNQQDRRRDSKGLTPVCKTLEKML
;
A
#
# COMPACT_ATOMS: atom_id res chain seq x y z
N MET A 1 8.52 -7.22 -9.91
CA MET A 1 9.22 -7.70 -8.71
C MET A 1 10.08 -8.89 -9.08
N SER A 2 11.40 -8.69 -9.07
CA SER A 2 12.36 -9.75 -9.37
C SER A 2 12.58 -10.66 -8.16
N ASP A 3 13.20 -11.83 -8.37
CA ASP A 3 13.57 -12.70 -7.26
C ASP A 3 14.68 -12.08 -6.39
N SER A 4 15.59 -11.29 -6.98
CA SER A 4 16.63 -10.57 -6.24
C SER A 4 16.05 -9.52 -5.29
N GLU A 5 15.05 -8.76 -5.72
CA GLU A 5 14.35 -7.79 -4.87
C GLU A 5 13.63 -8.48 -3.71
N LEU A 6 12.98 -9.64 -3.97
CA LEU A 6 12.31 -10.41 -2.94
C LEU A 6 13.30 -11.01 -1.93
N LEU A 7 14.43 -11.54 -2.40
CA LEU A 7 15.50 -12.03 -1.53
C LEU A 7 16.10 -10.92 -0.67
N PHE A 8 16.28 -9.73 -1.23
CA PHE A 8 16.74 -8.56 -0.49
C PHE A 8 15.79 -8.25 0.67
N VAL A 9 14.49 -8.11 0.40
CA VAL A 9 13.49 -7.78 1.43
C VAL A 9 13.37 -8.87 2.48
N GLU A 10 13.40 -10.14 2.07
CA GLU A 10 13.37 -11.29 2.98
C GLU A 10 14.55 -11.26 3.97
N ARG A 11 15.75 -10.90 3.51
CA ARG A 11 16.96 -10.82 4.35
C ARG A 11 17.01 -9.56 5.19
N GLU A 12 16.79 -8.40 4.57
CA GLU A 12 17.06 -7.09 5.16
C GLU A 12 15.88 -6.52 5.94
N TRP A 13 14.65 -6.94 5.65
CA TRP A 13 13.46 -6.41 6.31
C TRP A 13 12.77 -7.46 7.16
N GLU A 14 12.44 -8.62 6.60
CA GLU A 14 11.58 -9.62 7.27
C GLU A 14 12.20 -10.21 8.55
N THR A 15 13.53 -10.14 8.68
CA THR A 15 14.28 -10.58 9.88
C THR A 15 14.42 -9.52 10.97
N LYS A 16 14.07 -8.26 10.69
CA LYS A 16 14.29 -7.13 11.61
C LYS A 16 13.18 -7.05 12.64
N SER A 17 13.56 -6.88 13.91
CA SER A 17 12.62 -6.77 15.03
C SER A 17 11.78 -5.49 15.00
N GLU A 18 12.28 -4.47 14.31
CA GLU A 18 11.69 -3.14 14.15
C GLU A 18 10.60 -3.11 13.07
N ARG A 19 10.46 -4.20 12.30
CA ARG A 19 9.47 -4.32 11.23
C ARG A 19 8.06 -4.31 11.81
N LYS A 20 7.24 -3.36 11.34
CA LYS A 20 5.87 -3.14 11.87
C LYS A 20 4.79 -4.07 11.28
N VAL A 21 5.18 -5.00 10.41
CA VAL A 21 4.25 -5.83 9.63
C VAL A 21 4.68 -7.30 9.65
N GLY A 22 3.70 -8.20 9.65
CA GLY A 22 3.93 -9.65 9.82
C GLY A 22 3.72 -10.50 8.56
N TRP A 23 3.72 -9.91 7.37
CA TRP A 23 3.52 -10.64 6.11
C TRP A 23 4.84 -10.94 5.40
N SER A 24 4.84 -11.96 4.54
CA SER A 24 5.97 -12.22 3.62
C SER A 24 5.65 -11.71 2.22
N TRP A 25 6.55 -10.91 1.64
CA TRP A 25 6.41 -10.40 0.27
C TRP A 25 6.45 -11.53 -0.75
N ARG A 26 7.34 -12.50 -0.58
CA ARG A 26 7.41 -13.70 -1.44
C ARG A 26 6.07 -14.45 -1.45
N ALA A 27 5.44 -14.62 -0.28
CA ALA A 27 4.13 -15.24 -0.17
C ALA A 27 2.99 -14.41 -0.80
N ILE A 28 3.06 -13.08 -0.72
CA ILE A 28 2.07 -12.18 -1.35
C ILE A 28 2.17 -12.25 -2.88
N ILE A 29 3.37 -12.12 -3.42
CA ILE A 29 3.61 -12.07 -4.87
C ILE A 29 3.37 -13.45 -5.50
N GLY A 30 3.85 -14.51 -4.85
CA GLY A 30 3.73 -15.90 -5.31
C GLY A 30 2.30 -16.45 -5.37
N LYS A 31 1.31 -15.75 -4.79
CA LYS A 31 -0.12 -16.10 -4.94
C LYS A 31 -0.54 -15.96 -6.40
N LYS A 32 -0.59 -17.09 -7.11
CA LYS A 32 -1.17 -17.23 -8.46
C LYS A 32 -2.69 -17.12 -8.38
N LYS A 33 -3.22 -15.91 -8.26
CA LYS A 33 -4.66 -15.64 -8.45
C LYS A 33 -4.90 -15.08 -9.84
N LYS A 34 -5.97 -15.55 -10.50
CA LYS A 34 -6.55 -15.00 -11.74
C LYS A 34 -7.18 -13.60 -11.51
N LYS A 35 -6.50 -12.70 -10.79
CA LYS A 35 -6.92 -11.30 -10.73
C LYS A 35 -6.32 -10.60 -11.95
N ILE A 36 -7.21 -10.06 -12.78
CA ILE A 36 -6.92 -9.52 -14.12
C ILE A 36 -6.14 -8.19 -14.02
N TRP A 37 -6.10 -7.56 -12.84
CA TRP A 37 -5.49 -6.25 -12.61
C TRP A 37 -4.65 -6.28 -11.34
N ARG A 38 -3.32 -6.38 -11.48
CA ARG A 38 -2.36 -6.38 -10.37
C ARG A 38 -1.24 -5.40 -10.70
N LEU A 39 -0.88 -4.58 -9.73
CA LEU A 39 0.36 -3.80 -9.76
C LEU A 39 1.24 -4.30 -8.61
N ALA A 40 2.48 -4.66 -8.92
CA ALA A 40 3.49 -5.02 -7.94
C ALA A 40 4.73 -4.19 -8.24
N LEU A 41 5.09 -3.28 -7.34
CA LEU A 41 6.15 -2.29 -7.56
C LEU A 41 7.17 -2.37 -6.43
N SER A 42 8.44 -2.41 -6.82
CA SER A 42 9.58 -2.17 -5.94
C SER A 42 10.03 -0.73 -6.15
N ILE A 43 10.30 -0.01 -5.08
CA ILE A 43 10.83 1.35 -5.09
C ILE A 43 12.27 1.24 -4.61
N LEU A 44 13.23 1.55 -5.47
CA LEU A 44 14.65 1.37 -5.23
C LEU A 44 15.38 2.71 -5.25
N SER A 45 16.48 2.77 -4.51
CA SER A 45 17.53 3.77 -4.69
C SER A 45 18.85 3.05 -4.69
N GLU A 46 19.69 3.34 -5.70
CA GLU A 46 20.92 2.58 -5.95
C GLU A 46 20.59 1.08 -6.02
N ASP A 47 21.23 0.27 -5.19
CA ASP A 47 21.04 -1.19 -5.13
C ASP A 47 20.14 -1.65 -3.97
N GLN A 48 19.50 -0.72 -3.24
CA GLN A 48 18.65 -1.01 -2.09
C GLN A 48 17.16 -0.87 -2.42
N VAL A 49 16.39 -1.91 -2.10
CA VAL A 49 14.93 -1.80 -2.02
C VAL A 49 14.59 -0.89 -0.83
N CYS A 50 13.91 0.21 -1.10
CA CYS A 50 13.50 1.21 -0.12
C CYS A 50 11.99 1.13 0.18
N GLY A 51 11.19 0.61 -0.75
CA GLY A 51 9.73 0.50 -0.62
C GLY A 51 9.15 -0.61 -1.49
N MET A 52 8.01 -1.15 -1.07
CA MET A 52 7.31 -2.23 -1.75
C MET A 52 5.81 -1.95 -1.75
N LEU A 53 5.17 -2.10 -2.90
CA LEU A 53 3.73 -1.86 -3.10
C LEU A 53 3.09 -3.04 -3.83
N PHE A 54 1.93 -3.47 -3.35
CA PHE A 54 1.08 -4.42 -4.05
C PHE A 54 -0.38 -3.96 -4.07
N CYS A 55 -0.88 -3.75 -5.28
CA CYS A 55 -2.25 -3.37 -5.54
C CYS A 55 -3.01 -4.46 -6.30
N THR A 56 -4.33 -4.51 -6.09
CA THR A 56 -5.22 -5.33 -6.91
C THR A 56 -6.44 -4.55 -7.35
N GLY A 57 -6.83 -4.68 -8.60
CA GLY A 57 -8.12 -4.18 -9.08
C GLY A 57 -9.30 -4.99 -8.54
N SER A 58 -10.46 -4.34 -8.50
CA SER A 58 -11.76 -4.98 -8.32
C SER A 58 -12.18 -5.77 -9.57
N ARG A 59 -13.15 -6.68 -9.43
CA ARG A 59 -13.61 -7.55 -10.54
C ARG A 59 -14.14 -6.76 -11.75
N HIS A 60 -14.68 -5.57 -11.53
CA HIS A 60 -15.27 -4.73 -12.57
C HIS A 60 -14.42 -3.49 -12.88
N GLY A 61 -13.15 -3.46 -12.47
CA GLY A 61 -12.25 -2.33 -12.72
C GLY A 61 -12.58 -1.04 -11.94
N ILE A 62 -13.65 -1.02 -11.14
CA ILE A 62 -14.13 0.18 -10.43
C ILE A 62 -13.06 0.73 -9.47
N ASN A 63 -12.37 -0.14 -8.74
CA ASN A 63 -11.40 0.27 -7.71
C ASN A 63 -10.04 -0.39 -7.91
N VAL A 64 -8.97 0.37 -7.67
CA VAL A 64 -7.65 -0.17 -7.33
C VAL A 64 -7.52 -0.21 -5.80
N ASN A 65 -7.12 -1.35 -5.25
CA ASN A 65 -6.96 -1.53 -3.82
C ASN A 65 -5.48 -1.65 -3.51
N ILE A 66 -4.89 -0.70 -2.78
CA ILE A 66 -3.59 -0.83 -2.13
C ILE A 66 -3.75 -1.86 -1.01
N ARG A 67 -3.16 -3.04 -1.20
CA ARG A 67 -3.30 -4.19 -0.28
C ARG A 67 -2.14 -4.29 0.69
N TYR A 68 -0.95 -3.99 0.20
CA TYR A 68 0.28 -3.98 0.98
C TYR A 68 1.13 -2.82 0.51
N LEU A 69 1.61 -2.04 1.48
CA LEU A 69 2.60 -0.99 1.28
C LEU A 69 3.54 -1.08 2.48
N GLU A 70 4.83 -1.18 2.19
CA GLU A 70 5.88 -1.23 3.20
C GLU A 70 7.07 -0.38 2.74
N GLY A 71 7.59 0.46 3.63
CA GLY A 71 8.90 1.08 3.46
C GLY A 71 9.95 0.29 4.24
N SER A 72 11.22 0.44 3.86
CA SER A 72 12.32 -0.21 4.55
C SER A 72 12.31 0.12 6.05
N PRO A 73 12.59 -0.87 6.93
CA PRO A 73 12.79 -0.61 8.36
C PRO A 73 14.09 0.15 8.63
N ASP A 74 15.06 0.08 7.71
CA ASP A 74 16.23 0.94 7.72
C ASP A 74 15.80 2.38 7.43
N ASN A 75 16.24 3.33 8.28
CA ASN A 75 15.90 4.74 8.13
C ASN A 75 16.98 5.56 7.43
N THR A 76 18.09 4.94 7.02
CA THR A 76 19.25 5.62 6.44
C THR A 76 19.18 5.77 4.92
N HIS A 77 18.28 5.04 4.25
CA HIS A 77 18.12 5.12 2.80
C HIS A 77 17.60 6.50 2.35
N PRO A 78 18.02 7.00 1.16
CA PRO A 78 17.73 8.36 0.73
C PRO A 78 16.25 8.63 0.42
N LEU A 79 15.49 7.59 0.08
CA LEU A 79 14.04 7.70 -0.16
C LEU A 79 13.19 7.70 1.11
N LYS A 80 13.81 7.86 2.30
CA LYS A 80 13.05 7.91 3.54
C LYS A 80 12.06 9.06 3.49
N SER A 81 10.84 8.82 3.98
CA SER A 81 9.70 9.74 3.93
C SER A 81 9.04 9.94 2.55
N PHE A 82 9.68 9.54 1.44
CA PHE A 82 9.09 9.61 0.10
C PHE A 82 8.36 8.34 -0.33
N ILE A 83 8.58 7.20 0.34
CA ILE A 83 8.00 5.90 -0.02
C ILE A 83 6.46 5.95 -0.12
N LEU A 84 5.81 6.59 0.85
CA LEU A 84 4.35 6.70 0.87
C LEU A 84 3.85 7.48 -0.36
N ASP A 85 4.49 8.61 -0.66
CA ASP A 85 4.10 9.48 -1.76
C ASP A 85 4.32 8.83 -3.13
N ILE A 86 5.48 8.19 -3.32
CA ILE A 86 5.79 7.45 -4.55
C ILE A 86 4.78 6.32 -4.75
N ALA A 87 4.48 5.57 -3.69
CA ALA A 87 3.57 4.43 -3.77
C ALA A 87 2.12 4.86 -4.07
N ILE A 88 1.62 5.89 -3.39
CA ILE A 88 0.28 6.44 -3.63
C ILE A 88 0.17 6.96 -5.07
N GLN A 89 1.10 7.80 -5.52
CA GLN A 89 1.08 8.34 -6.88
C GLN A 89 1.13 7.23 -7.93
N SER A 90 1.96 6.21 -7.71
CA SER A 90 2.04 5.06 -8.62
C SER A 90 0.72 4.28 -8.68
N ALA A 91 0.03 4.12 -7.53
CA ALA A 91 -1.25 3.44 -7.47
C ALA A 91 -2.38 4.25 -8.12
N GLU A 92 -2.39 5.57 -7.94
CA GLU A 92 -3.35 6.51 -8.54
C GLU A 92 -3.17 6.56 -10.06
N GLN A 93 -1.95 6.76 -10.57
CA GLN A 93 -1.67 6.73 -12.00
C GLN A 93 -2.02 5.39 -12.64
N TYR A 94 -1.72 4.28 -11.96
CA TYR A 94 -2.15 2.96 -12.43
C TYR A 94 -3.67 2.84 -12.50
N ALA A 95 -4.38 3.35 -11.49
CA ALA A 95 -5.84 3.33 -11.46
C ALA A 95 -6.45 4.15 -12.60
N GLU A 96 -5.94 5.34 -12.86
CA GLU A 96 -6.33 6.15 -14.02
C GLU A 96 -6.09 5.41 -15.35
N SER A 97 -4.93 4.75 -15.51
CA SER A 97 -4.56 4.02 -16.72
C SER A 97 -5.50 2.86 -17.07
N ILE A 98 -6.19 2.30 -16.06
CA ILE A 98 -7.19 1.24 -16.24
C ILE A 98 -8.62 1.73 -16.08
N HIS A 99 -8.84 3.05 -16.06
CA HIS A 99 -10.13 3.71 -15.89
C HIS A 99 -10.88 3.30 -14.61
N ALA A 100 -10.15 3.03 -13.53
CA ALA A 100 -10.74 2.89 -12.21
C ALA A 100 -11.25 4.25 -11.70
N LYS A 101 -12.32 4.23 -10.92
CA LYS A 101 -12.96 5.44 -10.37
C LYS A 101 -12.36 5.89 -9.04
N MET A 102 -11.65 4.98 -8.37
CA MET A 102 -11.13 5.24 -7.04
C MET A 102 -9.96 4.33 -6.67
N VAL A 103 -9.15 4.83 -5.73
CA VAL A 103 -8.14 4.06 -5.02
C VAL A 103 -8.60 3.83 -3.58
N THR A 104 -8.36 2.63 -3.06
CA THR A 104 -8.63 2.33 -1.64
C THR A 104 -7.39 1.80 -0.93
N ILE A 105 -7.24 2.15 0.35
CA ILE A 105 -6.23 1.59 1.25
C ILE A 105 -6.91 0.55 2.14
N GLN A 106 -6.43 -0.69 2.10
CA GLN A 106 -7.05 -1.80 2.83
C GLN A 106 -6.32 -2.06 4.15
N ASN A 107 -7.07 -2.02 5.26
CA ASN A 107 -6.58 -2.21 6.63
C ASN A 107 -5.29 -1.43 6.94
N PRO A 108 -5.30 -0.08 6.78
CA PRO A 108 -4.14 0.73 7.14
C PRO A 108 -3.77 0.53 8.62
N ILE A 109 -2.47 0.58 8.92
CA ILE A 109 -2.00 0.66 10.30
C ILE A 109 -2.46 2.00 10.87
N LYS A 110 -2.99 1.99 12.11
CA LYS A 110 -3.58 3.18 12.75
C LYS A 110 -2.66 4.39 12.72
N ASP A 111 -1.37 4.19 13.03
CA ASP A 111 -0.35 5.25 13.09
C ASP A 111 -0.10 6.00 11.78
N VAL A 112 -0.56 5.47 10.64
CA VAL A 112 -0.37 6.10 9.32
C VAL A 112 -1.67 6.56 8.68
N VAL A 113 -2.82 6.41 9.35
CA VAL A 113 -4.13 6.80 8.82
C VAL A 113 -4.18 8.28 8.49
N GLU A 114 -3.75 9.15 9.43
CA GLU A 114 -3.72 10.60 9.22
C GLU A 114 -2.87 10.99 8.00
N ARG A 115 -1.76 10.28 7.76
CA ARG A 115 -0.92 10.56 6.58
C ARG A 115 -1.63 10.25 5.26
N TYR A 116 -2.52 9.27 5.24
CA TYR A 116 -3.36 9.03 4.05
C TYR A 116 -4.44 10.10 3.93
N ILE A 117 -5.02 10.55 5.05
CA ILE A 117 -6.02 11.62 5.07
C ILE A 117 -5.44 12.93 4.53
N ASP A 118 -4.22 13.29 4.95
CA ASP A 118 -3.47 14.43 4.42
C ASP A 118 -3.22 14.36 2.90
N LYS A 119 -3.30 13.16 2.30
CA LYS A 119 -3.13 12.91 0.87
C LYS A 119 -4.47 12.85 0.11
N GLY A 120 -5.57 13.18 0.78
CA GLY A 120 -6.92 13.25 0.22
C GLY A 120 -7.67 11.91 0.24
N TYR A 121 -7.23 10.94 1.03
CA TYR A 121 -8.05 9.77 1.32
C TYR A 121 -9.03 10.07 2.45
N GLU A 122 -10.20 9.43 2.39
CA GLU A 122 -11.24 9.63 3.38
C GLU A 122 -11.66 8.30 4.02
N TYR A 123 -12.28 8.38 5.19
CA TYR A 123 -13.04 7.27 5.73
C TYR A 123 -14.14 6.84 4.76
N ASN A 124 -14.38 5.54 4.64
CA ASN A 124 -15.56 5.04 3.93
C ASN A 124 -16.87 5.53 4.59
N GLN A 125 -18.00 5.33 3.91
CA GLN A 125 -19.31 5.76 4.40
C GLN A 125 -19.65 5.26 5.82
N GLN A 126 -19.29 4.02 6.15
CA GLN A 126 -19.57 3.45 7.47
C GLN A 126 -18.74 4.13 8.55
N ASP A 127 -17.45 4.33 8.30
CA ASP A 127 -16.54 4.98 9.23
C ASP A 127 -16.88 6.49 9.39
N ARG A 128 -17.24 7.20 8.32
CA ARG A 128 -17.78 8.59 8.40
C ARG A 128 -19.02 8.67 9.29
N ARG A 129 -19.94 7.70 9.18
CA ARG A 129 -21.15 7.65 10.04
C ARG A 129 -20.82 7.39 11.51
N ARG A 130 -19.79 6.58 11.81
CA ARG A 130 -19.35 6.34 13.19
C ARG A 130 -18.75 7.61 13.77
N ASP A 131 -17.86 8.23 13.02
CA ASP A 131 -17.19 9.47 13.41
C ASP A 131 -18.18 10.60 13.69
N SER A 132 -19.18 10.78 12.81
CA SER A 132 -20.27 11.76 13.01
C SER A 132 -21.10 11.55 14.29
N LYS A 133 -21.01 10.36 14.91
CA LYS A 133 -21.66 10.00 16.17
C LYS A 133 -20.71 10.02 17.37
N GLY A 134 -19.48 10.52 17.20
CA GLY A 134 -18.41 10.49 18.21
C GLY A 134 -17.87 9.09 18.50
N LEU A 135 -18.12 8.12 17.61
CA LEU A 135 -17.62 6.75 17.76
C LEU A 135 -16.32 6.59 16.98
N THR A 136 -15.33 5.95 17.60
CA THR A 136 -14.06 5.67 16.93
C THR A 136 -14.26 4.89 15.62
N PRO A 137 -13.72 5.38 14.49
CA PRO A 137 -13.69 4.66 13.22
C PRO A 137 -12.99 3.30 13.37
N VAL A 138 -13.49 2.29 12.66
CA VAL A 138 -12.81 0.99 12.57
C VAL A 138 -11.64 1.09 11.59
N CYS A 139 -11.78 1.95 10.57
CA CYS A 139 -10.75 2.24 9.56
C CYS A 139 -10.28 0.98 8.83
N LYS A 140 -11.21 0.13 8.40
CA LYS A 140 -10.88 -1.04 7.56
C LYS A 140 -10.50 -0.65 6.14
N THR A 141 -11.04 0.47 5.66
CA THR A 141 -10.78 0.97 4.32
C THR A 141 -10.80 2.49 4.33
N LEU A 142 -9.78 3.09 3.72
CA LEU A 142 -9.81 4.48 3.28
C LEU A 142 -10.03 4.53 1.77
N GLU A 143 -10.68 5.58 1.28
CA GLU A 143 -11.08 5.74 -0.12
C GLU A 143 -10.73 7.12 -0.66
N LYS A 144 -10.29 7.17 -1.93
CA LYS A 144 -10.07 8.42 -2.66
C LYS A 144 -10.63 8.26 -4.06
N MET A 145 -11.52 9.16 -4.45
CA MET A 145 -12.02 9.26 -5.82
C MET A 145 -10.93 9.88 -6.72
N LEU A 146 -10.86 9.42 -7.96
CA LEU A 146 -9.95 9.93 -9.00
C LEU A 146 -10.72 10.84 -9.97
#